data_AF-A0A2M9ZV75-F1
#
_entry.id   AF-A0A2M9ZV75-F1
#
_cell.length_a   1.000
_cell.length_b   1.000
_cell.length_c   1.000
_cell.angle_alpha   90.00
_cell.angle_beta   90.00
_cell.angle_gamma   90.00
#
_symmetry.space_group_name_H-M   'P 1'
#
loop_
_entity.id
_entity.type
_entity.pdbx_description
1 polymer ?
#
loop_
_entity_poly.entity_id
_entity_poly.type
_entity_poly.pdbx_seq_one_letter_code
_entity_poly.pdbx_strand_id
1 'polypeptide(L)'
;MKKLLFVPFIFVGIYLNLASENKIDLETRQSNLLGIYWGPENRTFGWYLEFREDFTFFENYDGDGCGGYSGTYKIESNKVIMQASAEEPCKPYNFQANRTCSIVPTKYSIRYSAKLYCSNDASYFGGFFLPESTERKIEGVAVKTIPGKSKYLSKSSLARIGPGYDFPSIVCNTREDEKSIQTDKFPEKSKLVLLAKTQGSKEPKGKSETWYYADIPLDWGGGCYYKGKGYTSAWFPGSVLFDMTDSKIESYD
;
A
#
# COMPACT_ATOMS: atom_id res chain seq x y z
N MET A 1 55.89 -38.31 -12.06
CA MET A 1 54.46 -38.52 -11.72
C MET A 1 54.03 -37.47 -10.70
N LYS A 2 53.43 -36.34 -11.11
CA LYS A 2 52.83 -35.33 -10.19
C LYS A 2 52.14 -34.20 -10.99
N LYS A 3 51.06 -34.50 -11.72
CA LYS A 3 50.18 -33.45 -12.30
C LYS A 3 48.77 -34.04 -12.56
N LEU A 4 48.01 -34.34 -11.50
CA LEU A 4 46.59 -34.70 -11.66
C LEU A 4 45.80 -34.56 -10.35
N LEU A 5 45.93 -33.42 -9.66
CA LEU A 5 45.16 -33.13 -8.43
C LEU A 5 44.52 -31.74 -8.38
N PHE A 6 44.65 -30.93 -9.44
CA PHE A 6 44.16 -29.54 -9.45
C PHE A 6 42.72 -29.35 -9.96
N VAL A 7 42.14 -30.35 -10.61
CA VAL A 7 40.79 -30.25 -11.20
C VAL A 7 39.64 -30.40 -10.17
N PRO A 8 39.69 -31.26 -9.13
CA PRO A 8 38.56 -31.41 -8.21
C PRO A 8 38.37 -30.21 -7.25
N PHE A 9 39.44 -29.45 -6.95
CA PHE A 9 39.35 -28.29 -6.06
C PHE A 9 38.65 -27.08 -6.70
N ILE A 10 38.77 -26.91 -8.01
CA ILE A 10 38.12 -25.80 -8.74
C ILE A 10 36.60 -26.01 -8.76
N PHE A 11 36.13 -27.25 -8.97
CA PHE A 11 34.70 -27.55 -8.94
C PHE A 11 34.10 -27.36 -7.54
N VAL A 12 34.77 -27.78 -6.47
CA VAL A 12 34.29 -27.56 -5.08
C VAL A 12 34.18 -26.07 -4.75
N GLY A 13 35.15 -25.25 -5.19
CA GLY A 13 35.09 -23.80 -5.01
C GLY A 13 33.93 -23.13 -5.76
N ILE A 14 33.60 -23.59 -6.97
CA ILE A 14 32.47 -23.07 -7.75
C ILE A 14 31.14 -23.47 -7.10
N TYR A 15 30.99 -24.72 -6.65
CA TYR A 15 29.76 -25.18 -5.97
C TYR A 15 29.52 -24.46 -4.64
N LEU A 16 30.58 -24.16 -3.87
CA LEU A 16 30.46 -23.41 -2.60
C LEU A 16 30.04 -21.95 -2.82
N ASN A 17 30.56 -21.29 -3.86
CA ASN A 17 30.19 -19.91 -4.18
C ASN A 17 28.73 -19.82 -4.71
N LEU A 18 28.30 -20.74 -5.58
CA LEU A 18 26.90 -20.80 -6.04
C LEU A 18 25.91 -21.11 -4.91
N ALA A 19 26.26 -21.99 -3.98
CA ALA A 19 25.42 -22.28 -2.82
C ALA A 19 25.32 -21.07 -1.86
N SER A 20 26.40 -20.30 -1.71
CA SER A 20 26.44 -19.09 -0.89
C SER A 20 25.60 -17.94 -1.49
N GLU A 21 25.71 -17.69 -2.79
CA GLU A 21 24.90 -16.66 -3.48
C GLU A 21 23.40 -16.96 -3.43
N ASN A 22 23.01 -18.22 -3.64
CA ASN A 22 21.60 -18.65 -3.52
C ASN A 22 21.06 -18.51 -2.08
N LYS A 23 21.91 -18.66 -1.06
CA LYS A 23 21.52 -18.52 0.33
C LYS A 23 21.25 -17.05 0.71
N ILE A 24 22.13 -16.14 0.30
CA ILE A 24 21.96 -14.69 0.56
C ILE A 24 20.72 -14.15 -0.15
N ASP A 25 20.46 -14.61 -1.38
CA ASP A 25 19.27 -14.27 -2.16
C ASP A 25 17.98 -14.81 -1.51
N LEU A 26 18.00 -16.02 -0.95
CA LEU A 26 16.88 -16.59 -0.20
C LEU A 26 16.61 -15.83 1.12
N GLU A 27 17.64 -15.56 1.91
CA GLU A 27 17.52 -14.83 3.19
C GLU A 27 16.99 -13.41 3.00
N THR A 28 17.48 -12.70 1.97
CA THR A 28 17.00 -11.35 1.61
C THR A 28 15.56 -11.38 1.10
N ARG A 29 15.13 -12.45 0.43
CA ARG A 29 13.75 -12.60 -0.04
C ARG A 29 12.79 -12.96 1.08
N GLN A 30 13.25 -13.81 2.00
CA GLN A 30 12.48 -14.22 3.16
C GLN A 30 12.25 -13.03 4.09
N SER A 31 13.27 -12.19 4.33
CA SER A 31 13.11 -10.96 5.13
C SER A 31 12.16 -9.93 4.52
N ASN A 32 11.99 -9.92 3.19
CA ASN A 32 11.03 -9.05 2.51
C ASN A 32 9.59 -9.58 2.53
N LEU A 33 9.38 -10.86 2.85
CA LEU A 33 8.06 -11.52 2.88
C LEU A 33 7.48 -11.63 4.30
N LEU A 34 8.35 -11.93 5.27
CA LEU A 34 8.00 -12.21 6.66
C LEU A 34 7.54 -10.97 7.44
N GLY A 35 6.66 -11.18 8.42
CA GLY A 35 6.29 -10.15 9.40
C GLY A 35 5.55 -8.95 8.82
N ILE A 36 5.02 -9.09 7.60
CA ILE A 36 4.34 -8.06 6.84
C ILE A 36 2.93 -8.55 6.52
N TYR A 37 1.94 -7.69 6.74
CA TYR A 37 0.60 -7.86 6.20
C TYR A 37 0.57 -7.45 4.73
N TRP A 38 0.35 -8.42 3.85
CA TRP A 38 0.17 -8.26 2.42
C TRP A 38 -1.32 -8.11 2.13
N GLY A 39 -1.77 -6.95 1.64
CA GLY A 39 -3.21 -6.69 1.51
C GLY A 39 -3.59 -5.81 0.33
N PRO A 40 -4.80 -5.23 0.35
CA PRO A 40 -5.22 -4.23 -0.61
C PRO A 40 -4.27 -3.03 -0.62
N GLU A 41 -4.04 -2.44 -1.79
CA GLU A 41 -3.13 -1.28 -1.95
C GLU A 41 -3.52 -0.09 -1.06
N ASN A 42 -4.81 0.14 -0.91
CA ASN A 42 -5.39 1.23 -0.15
C ASN A 42 -5.49 0.93 1.36
N ARG A 43 -5.08 -0.27 1.82
CA ARG A 43 -5.12 -0.69 3.23
C ARG A 43 -6.51 -0.57 3.88
N THR A 44 -7.56 -0.80 3.11
CA THR A 44 -8.94 -0.86 3.60
C THR A 44 -9.39 -2.31 3.81
N PHE A 45 -10.69 -2.55 3.84
CA PHE A 45 -11.26 -3.89 3.83
C PHE A 45 -10.76 -4.74 2.66
N GLY A 46 -10.57 -6.03 2.91
CA GLY A 46 -10.11 -6.99 1.91
C GLY A 46 -9.38 -8.18 2.51
N TRP A 47 -8.84 -9.02 1.63
CA TRP A 47 -8.02 -10.16 2.03
C TRP A 47 -6.59 -9.73 2.31
N TYR A 48 -6.11 -10.10 3.49
CA TYR A 48 -4.76 -9.89 3.98
C TYR A 48 -4.05 -11.23 4.15
N LEU A 49 -2.79 -11.27 3.79
CA LEU A 49 -1.94 -12.45 3.80
C LEU A 49 -0.71 -12.15 4.65
N GLU A 50 -0.39 -13.07 5.55
CA GLU A 50 0.78 -13.01 6.42
C GLU A 50 1.61 -14.28 6.23
N PHE A 51 2.93 -14.13 6.06
CA PHE A 51 3.90 -15.22 6.05
C PHE A 51 4.67 -15.24 7.36
N ARG A 52 4.78 -16.41 7.99
CA ARG A 52 5.42 -16.61 9.28
C ARG A 52 6.73 -17.38 9.17
N GLU A 53 7.59 -17.19 10.16
CA GLU A 53 8.94 -17.77 10.20
C GLU A 53 8.94 -19.31 10.23
N ASP A 54 7.85 -19.91 10.70
CA ASP A 54 7.65 -21.36 10.78
C ASP A 54 7.17 -22.00 9.46
N PHE A 55 7.26 -21.27 8.34
CA PHE A 55 6.79 -21.68 7.02
C PHE A 55 5.28 -21.90 6.93
N THR A 56 4.52 -21.30 7.83
CA THR A 56 3.06 -21.21 7.74
C THR A 56 2.63 -19.86 7.18
N PHE A 57 1.45 -19.83 6.56
CA PHE A 57 0.80 -18.59 6.19
C PHE A 57 -0.60 -18.55 6.78
N PHE A 58 -1.12 -17.33 6.93
CA PHE A 58 -2.50 -17.08 7.27
C PHE A 58 -3.06 -16.04 6.32
N GLU A 59 -4.23 -16.31 5.74
CA GLU A 59 -4.96 -15.34 4.93
C GLU A 59 -6.32 -15.06 5.56
N ASN A 60 -6.58 -13.82 5.94
CA ASN A 60 -7.82 -13.38 6.58
C ASN A 60 -8.51 -12.26 5.82
N TYR A 61 -9.82 -12.18 5.98
CA TYR A 61 -10.58 -11.03 5.50
C TYR A 61 -10.72 -10.00 6.62
N ASP A 62 -10.27 -8.78 6.36
CA ASP A 62 -10.56 -7.62 7.19
C ASP A 62 -11.83 -6.95 6.65
N GLY A 63 -12.92 -7.01 7.41
CA GLY A 63 -14.24 -6.51 7.06
C GLY A 63 -15.38 -7.39 7.61
N ASP A 64 -16.61 -7.06 7.23
CA ASP A 64 -17.78 -7.85 7.63
C ASP A 64 -17.79 -9.21 6.94
N GLY A 65 -17.88 -10.30 7.73
CA GLY A 65 -18.02 -11.66 7.22
C GLY A 65 -17.16 -12.68 7.96
N CYS A 66 -17.06 -13.86 7.37
CA CYS A 66 -16.11 -14.88 7.80
C CYS A 66 -15.06 -15.05 6.71
N GLY A 67 -13.79 -14.92 7.06
CA GLY A 67 -12.70 -15.05 6.10
C GLY A 67 -11.40 -15.37 6.80
N GLY A 68 -10.87 -16.54 6.53
CA GLY A 68 -9.70 -17.05 7.22
C GLY A 68 -9.37 -18.44 6.71
N TYR A 69 -8.16 -18.62 6.19
CA TYR A 69 -7.59 -19.94 6.01
C TYR A 69 -6.09 -19.90 6.21
N SER A 70 -5.54 -21.06 6.58
CA SER A 70 -4.12 -21.22 6.83
C SER A 70 -3.53 -22.35 6.01
N GLY A 71 -2.22 -22.41 5.99
CA GLY A 71 -1.50 -23.48 5.32
C GLY A 71 0.00 -23.33 5.46
N THR A 72 0.72 -24.07 4.64
CA THR A 72 2.17 -23.99 4.55
C THR A 72 2.61 -23.29 3.27
N TYR A 73 3.81 -22.75 3.28
CA TYR A 73 4.42 -22.20 2.08
C TYR A 73 5.89 -22.60 1.96
N LYS A 74 6.39 -22.55 0.74
CA LYS A 74 7.82 -22.61 0.44
C LYS A 74 8.18 -21.53 -0.56
N ILE A 75 9.43 -21.10 -0.53
CA ILE A 75 9.98 -20.13 -1.47
C ILE A 75 10.88 -20.90 -2.44
N GLU A 76 10.54 -20.86 -3.72
CA GLU A 76 11.35 -21.43 -4.80
C GLU A 76 11.68 -20.33 -5.81
N SER A 77 12.95 -19.94 -5.89
CA SER A 77 13.41 -18.82 -6.71
C SER A 77 12.65 -17.53 -6.39
N ASN A 78 11.86 -16.99 -7.33
CA ASN A 78 11.04 -15.79 -7.19
C ASN A 78 9.56 -16.07 -6.89
N LYS A 79 9.25 -17.32 -6.55
CA LYS A 79 7.88 -17.80 -6.33
C LYS A 79 7.68 -18.23 -4.89
N VAL A 80 6.52 -17.87 -4.36
CA VAL A 80 5.98 -18.41 -3.11
C VAL A 80 4.93 -19.44 -3.49
N ILE A 81 5.19 -20.69 -3.16
CA ILE A 81 4.26 -21.79 -3.41
C ILE A 81 3.54 -22.06 -2.10
N MET A 82 2.23 -21.88 -2.11
CA MET A 82 1.35 -21.98 -0.96
C MET A 82 0.47 -23.20 -1.08
N GLN A 83 0.29 -23.91 0.03
CA GLN A 83 -0.61 -25.05 0.16
C GLN A 83 -1.52 -24.83 1.38
N ALA A 84 -2.78 -24.49 1.11
CA ALA A 84 -3.81 -24.33 2.11
C ALA A 84 -4.28 -25.68 2.67
N SER A 85 -4.71 -25.67 3.93
CA SER A 85 -5.45 -26.77 4.54
C SER A 85 -6.79 -26.96 3.79
N ALA A 86 -7.18 -28.20 3.50
CA ALA A 86 -8.29 -28.51 2.60
C ALA A 86 -9.70 -28.17 3.16
N GLU A 87 -9.81 -27.86 4.46
CA GLU A 87 -11.07 -27.81 5.21
C GLU A 87 -11.37 -26.44 5.83
N GLU A 88 -11.35 -25.39 5.02
CA GLU A 88 -11.59 -24.04 5.54
C GLU A 88 -12.97 -23.52 5.08
N PRO A 89 -13.95 -23.39 5.99
CA PRO A 89 -15.33 -23.03 5.65
C PRO A 89 -15.45 -21.58 5.15
N CYS A 90 -14.47 -20.73 5.47
CA CYS A 90 -14.49 -19.28 5.25
C CYS A 90 -13.42 -18.85 4.24
N LYS A 91 -13.55 -19.35 3.00
CA LYS A 91 -12.61 -19.15 1.90
C LYS A 91 -13.17 -18.19 0.83
N PRO A 92 -12.32 -17.47 0.08
CA PRO A 92 -12.78 -16.62 -1.01
C PRO A 92 -13.42 -17.46 -2.13
N TYR A 93 -14.30 -16.84 -2.93
CA TYR A 93 -14.99 -17.51 -4.05
C TYR A 93 -14.03 -18.16 -5.06
N ASN A 94 -12.86 -17.56 -5.30
CA ASN A 94 -11.79 -18.04 -6.17
C ASN A 94 -10.69 -18.81 -5.40
N PHE A 95 -11.05 -19.51 -4.32
CA PHE A 95 -10.10 -20.28 -3.53
C PHE A 95 -9.36 -21.34 -4.35
N GLN A 96 -8.04 -21.40 -4.14
CA GLN A 96 -7.18 -22.44 -4.67
C GLN A 96 -6.36 -23.04 -3.53
N ALA A 97 -6.53 -24.34 -3.28
CA ALA A 97 -5.79 -25.02 -2.21
C ALA A 97 -4.27 -24.99 -2.47
N ASN A 98 -3.86 -25.08 -3.73
CA ASN A 98 -2.47 -24.89 -4.14
C ASN A 98 -2.37 -23.61 -4.97
N ARG A 99 -1.60 -22.64 -4.50
CA ARG A 99 -1.47 -21.32 -5.13
C ARG A 99 -0.01 -20.96 -5.28
N THR A 100 0.36 -20.47 -6.44
CA THR A 100 1.70 -19.93 -6.66
C THR A 100 1.62 -18.42 -6.77
N CYS A 101 2.44 -17.71 -6.01
CA CYS A 101 2.55 -16.27 -6.05
C CYS A 101 3.94 -15.84 -6.47
N SER A 102 4.06 -14.75 -7.21
CA SER A 102 5.33 -14.17 -7.66
C SER A 102 5.40 -12.71 -7.28
N ILE A 103 6.58 -12.24 -6.90
CA ILE A 103 6.84 -10.82 -6.68
C ILE A 103 6.98 -10.16 -8.05
N VAL A 104 6.07 -9.23 -8.37
CA VAL A 104 6.04 -8.53 -9.65
C VAL A 104 6.13 -7.01 -9.45
N PRO A 105 6.98 -6.29 -10.21
CA PRO A 105 7.03 -4.84 -10.16
C PRO A 105 5.69 -4.18 -10.53
N THR A 106 5.40 -3.02 -9.94
CA THR A 106 4.23 -2.21 -10.29
C THR A 106 4.62 -0.77 -10.60
N LYS A 107 4.07 -0.24 -11.71
CA LYS A 107 4.23 1.17 -12.12
C LYS A 107 3.04 2.05 -11.77
N TYR A 108 1.91 1.43 -11.41
CA TYR A 108 0.67 2.16 -11.11
C TYR A 108 0.52 2.45 -9.62
N SER A 109 1.17 1.65 -8.76
CA SER A 109 1.07 1.89 -7.33
C SER A 109 1.79 3.16 -6.91
N ILE A 110 1.13 3.91 -6.04
CA ILE A 110 1.66 5.13 -5.41
C ILE A 110 2.33 4.86 -4.06
N ARG A 111 2.20 3.63 -3.52
CA ARG A 111 2.76 3.23 -2.22
C ARG A 111 3.83 2.17 -2.31
N TYR A 112 3.74 1.30 -3.32
CA TYR A 112 4.58 0.13 -3.43
C TYR A 112 5.32 0.09 -4.78
N SER A 113 6.52 -0.48 -4.77
CA SER A 113 7.33 -0.69 -5.98
C SER A 113 7.08 -2.07 -6.61
N ALA A 114 6.58 -3.02 -5.81
CA ALA A 114 6.18 -4.35 -6.25
C ALA A 114 4.95 -4.83 -5.49
N LYS A 115 4.34 -5.90 -5.98
CA LYS A 115 3.23 -6.61 -5.35
C LYS A 115 3.47 -8.11 -5.43
N LEU A 116 2.79 -8.86 -4.58
CA LEU A 116 2.66 -10.29 -4.70
C LEU A 116 1.46 -10.60 -5.62
N TYR A 117 1.70 -11.24 -6.77
CA TYR A 117 0.66 -11.63 -7.72
C TYR A 117 0.53 -13.15 -7.76
N CYS A 118 -0.68 -13.66 -7.56
CA CYS A 118 -0.95 -15.08 -7.38
C CYS A 118 -1.70 -15.70 -8.56
N SER A 119 -1.62 -17.03 -8.68
CA SER A 119 -2.24 -17.83 -9.75
C SER A 119 -3.77 -17.80 -9.78
N ASN A 120 -4.42 -17.25 -8.75
CA ASN A 120 -5.86 -17.02 -8.69
C ASN A 120 -6.25 -15.55 -9.00
N ASP A 121 -5.34 -14.82 -9.64
CA ASP A 121 -5.43 -13.38 -9.96
C ASP A 121 -5.45 -12.43 -8.76
N ALA A 122 -5.26 -12.93 -7.54
CA ALA A 122 -5.12 -12.09 -6.37
C ALA A 122 -3.83 -11.26 -6.42
N SER A 123 -3.92 -10.01 -5.98
CA SER A 123 -2.80 -9.08 -5.86
C SER A 123 -2.73 -8.55 -4.44
N TYR A 124 -1.62 -8.81 -3.76
CA TYR A 124 -1.38 -8.30 -2.41
C TYR A 124 -0.20 -7.34 -2.42
N PHE A 125 -0.35 -6.23 -1.71
CA PHE A 125 0.64 -5.18 -1.58
C PHE A 125 1.20 -5.18 -0.16
N GLY A 126 2.51 -5.24 -0.06
CA GLY A 126 3.26 -5.38 1.20
C GLY A 126 4.75 -5.34 0.91
N GLY A 127 5.57 -5.07 1.94
CA GLY A 127 7.03 -5.25 1.96
C GLY A 127 7.87 -4.30 1.09
N PHE A 128 7.42 -4.02 -0.12
CA PHE A 128 8.15 -3.26 -1.13
C PHE A 128 7.66 -1.83 -1.19
N PHE A 129 7.97 -1.04 -0.16
CA PHE A 129 7.64 0.38 -0.14
C PHE A 129 8.26 1.11 -1.32
N LEU A 130 7.49 2.04 -1.88
CA LEU A 130 7.96 2.92 -2.95
C LEU A 130 8.81 4.04 -2.34
N PRO A 131 10.02 4.30 -2.86
CA PRO A 131 10.85 5.39 -2.36
C PRO A 131 10.18 6.76 -2.53
N GLU A 132 10.50 7.71 -1.64
CA GLU A 132 10.12 9.10 -1.81
C GLU A 132 10.70 9.69 -3.12
N SER A 133 10.01 10.65 -3.70
CA SER A 133 10.38 11.33 -4.94
C SER A 133 10.42 10.44 -6.19
N THR A 134 9.80 9.26 -6.14
CA THR A 134 9.59 8.42 -7.31
C THR A 134 8.54 9.02 -8.23
N GLU A 135 8.80 9.02 -9.54
CA GLU A 135 7.84 9.49 -10.54
C GLU A 135 6.69 8.50 -10.75
N ARG A 136 5.47 9.02 -10.69
CA ARG A 136 4.22 8.27 -10.90
C ARG A 136 3.19 9.11 -11.64
N LYS A 137 2.08 8.46 -12.03
CA LYS A 137 0.89 9.14 -12.55
C LYS A 137 -0.34 8.75 -11.75
N ILE A 138 -1.17 9.74 -11.43
CA ILE A 138 -2.48 9.56 -10.80
C ILE A 138 -3.51 10.14 -11.75
N GLU A 139 -4.36 9.30 -12.33
CA GLU A 139 -5.37 9.74 -13.31
C GLU A 139 -4.79 10.61 -14.45
N GLY A 140 -3.58 10.27 -14.91
CA GLY A 140 -2.86 11.01 -15.95
C GLY A 140 -2.00 12.18 -15.46
N VAL A 141 -2.17 12.64 -14.21
CA VAL A 141 -1.38 13.71 -13.59
C VAL A 141 -0.01 13.18 -13.18
N ALA A 142 1.07 13.82 -13.64
CA ALA A 142 2.42 13.50 -13.20
C ALA A 142 2.66 13.95 -11.75
N VAL A 143 3.23 13.07 -10.93
CA VAL A 143 3.46 13.31 -9.50
C VAL A 143 4.81 12.78 -9.05
N LYS A 144 5.28 13.31 -7.91
CA LYS A 144 6.37 12.72 -7.12
C LYS A 144 5.81 12.14 -5.82
N THR A 145 6.20 10.93 -5.48
CA THR A 145 5.74 10.24 -4.25
C THR A 145 6.29 10.89 -3.00
N ILE A 146 5.52 10.86 -1.91
CA ILE A 146 5.87 11.34 -0.56
C ILE A 146 5.22 10.44 0.50
N PRO A 147 5.50 9.13 0.47
CA PRO A 147 4.70 8.15 1.19
C PRO A 147 4.77 8.33 2.71
N GLY A 148 3.61 8.33 3.36
CA GLY A 148 3.51 8.15 4.81
C GLY A 148 3.77 9.40 5.67
N LYS A 149 4.00 10.57 5.06
CA LYS A 149 4.13 11.83 5.81
C LYS A 149 2.75 12.29 6.26
N SER A 150 2.57 12.52 7.56
CA SER A 150 1.31 13.04 8.09
C SER A 150 1.30 14.57 8.06
N LYS A 151 0.17 15.16 7.64
CA LYS A 151 -0.14 16.59 7.76
C LYS A 151 -1.54 16.76 8.33
N TYR A 152 -1.88 17.98 8.72
CA TYR A 152 -3.18 18.32 9.26
C TYR A 152 -3.81 19.45 8.47
N LEU A 153 -5.14 19.49 8.42
CA LEU A 153 -5.89 20.56 7.76
C LEU A 153 -5.92 21.82 8.63
N SER A 154 -5.37 22.95 8.16
CA SER A 154 -5.34 24.21 8.92
C SER A 154 -6.70 24.93 8.97
N LYS A 155 -7.65 24.48 8.15
CA LYS A 155 -9.04 24.93 8.13
C LYS A 155 -9.90 23.87 7.45
N SER A 156 -11.22 23.95 7.64
CA SER A 156 -12.14 23.12 6.89
C SER A 156 -11.95 23.28 5.38
N SER A 157 -11.73 22.16 4.68
CA SER A 157 -11.23 22.17 3.30
C SER A 157 -11.90 21.12 2.42
N LEU A 158 -12.13 21.49 1.16
CA LEU A 158 -12.64 20.59 0.14
C LEU A 158 -11.55 19.59 -0.29
N ALA A 159 -11.91 18.32 -0.39
CA ALA A 159 -11.10 17.32 -1.06
C ALA A 159 -11.54 17.21 -2.53
N ARG A 160 -10.58 17.10 -3.45
CA ARG A 160 -10.87 17.19 -4.90
C ARG A 160 -10.44 15.95 -5.65
N ILE A 161 -11.09 15.72 -6.79
CA ILE A 161 -10.73 14.61 -7.70
C ILE A 161 -9.44 14.88 -8.49
N GLY A 162 -8.96 16.13 -8.53
CA GLY A 162 -7.73 16.51 -9.24
C GLY A 162 -7.03 17.74 -8.63
N PRO A 163 -5.78 18.02 -9.05
CA PRO A 163 -4.98 19.12 -8.54
C PRO A 163 -5.41 20.45 -9.17
N GLY A 164 -6.26 21.19 -8.47
CA GLY A 164 -6.67 22.53 -8.88
C GLY A 164 -8.03 22.93 -8.33
N TYR A 165 -8.27 24.24 -8.26
CA TYR A 165 -9.52 24.79 -7.71
C TYR A 165 -10.73 24.57 -8.62
N ASP A 166 -10.50 24.28 -9.90
CA ASP A 166 -11.55 24.00 -10.89
C ASP A 166 -11.98 22.53 -10.89
N PHE A 167 -11.22 21.64 -10.24
CA PHE A 167 -11.60 20.24 -10.12
C PHE A 167 -12.75 20.08 -9.12
N PRO A 168 -13.77 19.26 -9.45
CA PRO A 168 -14.87 18.95 -8.55
C PRO A 168 -14.41 18.42 -7.19
N SER A 169 -15.19 18.74 -6.14
CA SER A 169 -15.03 18.13 -4.82
C SER A 169 -15.65 16.73 -4.78
N ILE A 170 -15.07 15.88 -3.94
CA ILE A 170 -15.69 14.62 -3.52
C ILE A 170 -16.70 14.90 -2.40
N VAL A 171 -17.77 14.11 -2.34
CA VAL A 171 -18.76 14.17 -1.27
C VAL A 171 -18.61 12.94 -0.40
N CYS A 172 -18.46 13.13 0.90
CA CYS A 172 -18.32 12.09 1.90
C CYS A 172 -19.57 11.96 2.75
N ASN A 173 -19.95 10.72 3.03
CA ASN A 173 -20.99 10.42 3.99
C ASN A 173 -20.33 10.21 5.36
N THR A 174 -20.80 10.89 6.40
CA THR A 174 -20.42 10.63 7.79
C THR A 174 -21.63 10.23 8.61
N ARG A 175 -21.39 9.69 9.81
CA ARG A 175 -22.41 9.47 10.82
C ARG A 175 -22.15 10.38 12.01
N GLU A 176 -23.13 11.18 12.35
CA GLU A 176 -23.15 12.01 13.57
C GLU A 176 -24.53 11.78 14.21
N ASP A 177 -24.55 11.38 15.48
CA ASP A 177 -25.79 11.08 16.23
C ASP A 177 -26.78 10.17 15.49
N GLU A 178 -26.28 9.05 14.95
CA GLU A 178 -27.04 8.05 14.16
C GLU A 178 -27.64 8.58 12.84
N LYS A 179 -27.38 9.83 12.47
CA LYS A 179 -27.80 10.42 11.19
C LYS A 179 -26.67 10.40 10.18
N SER A 180 -27.00 10.03 8.95
CA SER A 180 -26.06 10.16 7.84
C SER A 180 -26.01 11.62 7.38
N ILE A 181 -24.83 12.23 7.43
CA ILE A 181 -24.58 13.59 6.95
C ILE A 181 -23.72 13.50 5.69
N GLN A 182 -24.07 14.27 4.67
CA GLN A 182 -23.25 14.45 3.48
C GLN A 182 -22.48 15.77 3.59
N THR A 183 -21.18 15.73 3.34
CA THR A 183 -20.35 16.93 3.27
C THR A 183 -19.31 16.80 2.18
N ASP A 184 -18.96 17.92 1.57
CA ASP A 184 -17.85 18.03 0.64
C ASP A 184 -16.56 18.55 1.30
N LYS A 185 -16.64 18.88 2.59
CA LYS A 185 -15.53 19.44 3.39
C LYS A 185 -15.10 18.53 4.51
N PHE A 186 -13.79 18.39 4.63
CA PHE A 186 -13.14 17.80 5.78
C PHE A 186 -12.93 18.85 6.89
N PRO A 187 -13.12 18.49 8.17
CA PRO A 187 -12.91 19.38 9.30
C PRO A 187 -11.46 19.87 9.42
N GLU A 188 -11.30 21.03 10.04
CA GLU A 188 -10.00 21.48 10.53
C GLU A 188 -9.36 20.42 11.45
N LYS A 189 -8.04 20.37 11.50
CA LYS A 189 -7.23 19.40 12.26
C LYS A 189 -7.43 17.94 11.86
N SER A 190 -8.17 17.64 10.80
CA SER A 190 -8.20 16.29 10.24
C SER A 190 -6.80 15.87 9.81
N LYS A 191 -6.36 14.69 10.25
CA LYS A 191 -5.08 14.11 9.87
C LYS A 191 -5.16 13.54 8.45
N LEU A 192 -4.19 13.90 7.63
CA LEU A 192 -4.02 13.41 6.27
C LEU A 192 -2.69 12.69 6.15
N VAL A 193 -2.68 11.51 5.52
CA VAL A 193 -1.44 10.80 5.17
C VAL A 193 -1.11 11.11 3.72
N LEU A 194 -0.05 11.87 3.50
CA LEU A 194 0.38 12.27 2.18
C LEU A 194 0.98 11.08 1.42
N LEU A 195 0.70 11.04 0.11
CA LEU A 195 1.07 9.95 -0.78
C LEU A 195 1.89 10.46 -1.97
N ALA A 196 1.49 11.59 -2.53
CA ALA A 196 2.16 12.21 -3.67
C ALA A 196 1.96 13.73 -3.69
N LYS A 197 2.79 14.42 -4.47
CA LYS A 197 2.66 15.86 -4.72
C LYS A 197 2.86 16.21 -6.20
N THR A 198 2.27 17.32 -6.62
CA THR A 198 2.44 17.92 -7.95
C THR A 198 2.35 19.45 -7.89
N GLN A 199 2.68 20.12 -8.98
CA GLN A 199 2.33 21.54 -9.18
C GLN A 199 0.95 21.59 -9.85
N GLY A 200 0.01 22.31 -9.26
CA GLY A 200 -1.36 22.43 -9.79
C GLY A 200 -1.67 23.81 -10.34
N SER A 201 -2.96 24.08 -10.57
CA SER A 201 -3.43 25.40 -10.98
C SER A 201 -3.04 26.48 -9.96
N LYS A 202 -2.95 27.73 -10.42
CA LYS A 202 -2.65 28.86 -9.55
C LYS A 202 -3.71 29.01 -8.45
N GLU A 203 -3.29 29.48 -7.28
CA GLU A 203 -4.20 30.05 -6.28
C GLU A 203 -5.14 31.08 -6.94
N PRO A 204 -6.30 31.38 -6.34
CA PRO A 204 -7.15 32.48 -6.80
C PRO A 204 -6.41 33.83 -6.91
N LYS A 205 -5.26 33.97 -6.24
CA LYS A 205 -4.38 35.15 -6.25
C LYS A 205 -3.19 35.05 -7.21
N GLY A 206 -3.13 34.03 -8.07
CA GLY A 206 -2.19 33.94 -9.20
C GLY A 206 -0.82 33.28 -8.94
N LYS A 207 -0.55 32.78 -7.73
CA LYS A 207 0.68 32.03 -7.41
C LYS A 207 0.51 30.54 -7.70
N SER A 208 1.52 29.89 -8.28
CA SER A 208 1.53 28.44 -8.46
C SER A 208 1.50 27.76 -7.10
N GLU A 209 0.62 26.78 -6.93
CA GLU A 209 0.45 26.06 -5.67
C GLU A 209 0.86 24.59 -5.84
N THR A 210 1.50 24.04 -4.80
CA THR A 210 1.75 22.60 -4.72
C THR A 210 0.50 21.90 -4.22
N TRP A 211 0.07 20.87 -4.93
CA TRP A 211 -1.08 20.04 -4.57
C TRP A 211 -0.61 18.69 -4.08
N TYR A 212 -1.31 18.18 -3.07
CA TYR A 212 -0.98 16.95 -2.38
C TYR A 212 -2.09 15.93 -2.56
N TYR A 213 -1.73 14.73 -2.98
CA TYR A 213 -2.62 13.57 -2.96
C TYR A 213 -2.43 12.85 -1.64
N ALA A 214 -3.52 12.67 -0.89
CA ALA A 214 -3.48 12.16 0.47
C ALA A 214 -4.63 11.19 0.74
N ASP A 215 -4.42 10.30 1.71
CA ASP A 215 -5.49 9.48 2.26
C ASP A 215 -6.55 10.35 2.92
N ILE A 216 -7.79 9.97 2.64
CA ILE A 216 -8.96 10.50 3.33
C ILE A 216 -9.00 9.86 4.72
N PRO A 217 -9.23 10.62 5.80
CA PRO A 217 -9.43 10.04 7.13
C PRO A 217 -10.67 9.15 7.09
N LEU A 218 -10.48 7.84 7.19
CA LEU A 218 -11.51 6.81 7.00
C LEU A 218 -12.44 6.61 8.21
N ASP A 219 -12.25 7.35 9.30
CA ASP A 219 -13.13 7.30 10.49
C ASP A 219 -14.55 7.84 10.20
N TRP A 220 -14.77 8.31 8.97
CA TRP A 220 -16.05 8.71 8.43
C TRP A 220 -16.78 7.44 8.03
N GLY A 221 -17.71 6.97 8.87
CA GLY A 221 -18.46 5.72 8.69
C GLY A 221 -19.30 5.59 7.40
N GLY A 222 -19.09 6.46 6.41
CA GLY A 222 -19.60 6.35 5.05
C GLY A 222 -18.52 6.68 4.02
N GLY A 223 -18.62 6.08 2.83
CA GLY A 223 -17.64 6.30 1.77
C GLY A 223 -17.66 7.73 1.21
N CYS A 224 -16.58 8.08 0.50
CA CYS A 224 -16.50 9.30 -0.28
C CYS A 224 -16.65 9.01 -1.78
N TYR A 225 -17.42 9.84 -2.48
CA TYR A 225 -17.82 9.58 -3.85
C TYR A 225 -17.82 10.84 -4.72
N TYR A 226 -17.59 10.64 -6.02
CA TYR A 226 -17.90 11.60 -7.06
C TYR A 226 -18.46 10.87 -8.28
N LYS A 227 -19.67 11.24 -8.74
CA LYS A 227 -20.37 10.58 -9.86
C LYS A 227 -20.41 9.05 -9.74
N GLY A 228 -20.68 8.53 -8.54
CA GLY A 228 -20.77 7.09 -8.27
C GLY A 228 -19.42 6.36 -8.13
N LYS A 229 -18.29 7.01 -8.43
CA LYS A 229 -16.95 6.46 -8.18
C LYS A 229 -16.54 6.73 -6.73
N GLY A 230 -16.12 5.67 -6.03
CA GLY A 230 -15.58 5.76 -4.66
C GLY A 230 -14.14 6.26 -4.62
N TYR A 231 -13.80 7.01 -3.58
CA TYR A 231 -12.48 7.58 -3.34
C TYR A 231 -12.04 7.28 -1.91
N THR A 232 -10.82 6.75 -1.76
CA THR A 232 -10.13 6.57 -0.47
C THR A 232 -8.98 7.57 -0.27
N SER A 233 -8.66 8.32 -1.32
CA SER A 233 -7.62 9.33 -1.35
C SER A 233 -8.05 10.46 -2.29
N ALA A 234 -7.59 11.67 -2.03
CA ALA A 234 -8.02 12.87 -2.76
C ALA A 234 -6.95 13.97 -2.76
N TRP A 235 -7.20 15.03 -3.53
CA TRP A 235 -6.30 16.16 -3.69
C TRP A 235 -6.62 17.30 -2.74
N PHE A 236 -5.57 17.83 -2.10
CA PHE A 236 -5.62 18.97 -1.19
C PHE A 236 -4.58 20.04 -1.60
N PRO A 237 -4.93 21.33 -1.54
CA PRO A 237 -3.97 22.42 -1.76
C PRO A 237 -2.94 22.48 -0.63
N GLY A 238 -1.67 22.77 -0.94
CA GLY A 238 -0.62 22.91 0.06
C GLY A 238 -0.87 24.02 1.08
N SER A 239 -1.58 25.09 0.69
CA SER A 239 -1.94 26.23 1.54
C SER A 239 -2.88 25.86 2.70
N VAL A 240 -3.50 24.68 2.68
CA VAL A 240 -4.39 24.21 3.75
C VAL A 240 -3.74 23.14 4.65
N LEU A 241 -2.45 22.86 4.47
CA LEU A 241 -1.73 21.84 5.22
C LEU A 241 -0.74 22.47 6.20
N PHE A 242 -0.65 21.91 7.41
CA PHE A 242 0.33 22.30 8.42
C PHE A 242 0.85 21.10 9.22
N ASP A 243 1.97 21.28 9.91
CA ASP A 243 2.50 20.34 10.92
C ASP A 243 2.00 20.73 12.31
N MET A 244 1.50 19.79 13.10
CA MET A 244 1.09 20.08 14.48
C MET A 244 2.28 20.49 15.38
N THR A 245 3.52 20.11 15.04
CA THR A 245 4.72 20.53 15.77
C THR A 245 5.04 22.01 15.58
N ASP A 246 4.57 22.61 14.49
CA ASP A 246 4.80 24.02 14.17
C ASP A 246 3.74 24.93 14.80
N SER A 247 2.63 24.34 15.26
CA SER A 247 1.57 25.05 15.93
C SER A 247 1.84 25.09 17.44
N LYS A 248 2.33 26.23 17.94
CA LYS A 248 2.06 26.67 19.33
C LYS A 248 0.55 26.86 19.48
N ILE A 249 -0.19 25.78 19.56
CA ILE A 249 -1.59 25.80 19.99
C ILE A 249 -1.53 25.41 21.45
N GLU A 250 -1.71 26.41 22.30
CA GLU A 250 -1.94 26.25 23.73
C GLU A 250 -3.02 25.17 23.91
N SER A 251 -2.65 24.10 24.60
CA SER A 251 -3.62 23.20 25.21
C SER A 251 -4.48 24.05 26.14
N TYR A 252 -5.77 24.18 25.83
CA TYR A 252 -6.72 24.54 26.87
C TYR A 252 -7.07 23.24 27.59
N ASP A 253 -6.71 23.20 28.86
CA ASP A 253 -7.19 22.23 29.85
C ASP A 253 -8.73 22.22 29.93
#